data_AF-A0A1H5NPG2-F1
#
_entry.id   AF-A0A1H5NPG2-F1
#
_cell.length_a   1.000
_cell.length_b   1.000
_cell.length_c   1.000
_cell.angle_alpha   90.00
_cell.angle_beta   90.00
_cell.angle_gamma   90.00
#
_symmetry.space_group_name_H-M   'P 1'
#
loop_
_entity.id
_entity.type
_entity.pdbx_description
1 polymer ?
#
loop_
_entity_poly.entity_id
_entity_poly.type
_entity_poly.pdbx_seq_one_letter_code
_entity_poly.pdbx_strand_id
1 'polypeptide(L)' 'MTNTKILSKDIHAKWSKLNEADLTHVKSHDALSALVVKGYGLDKAKADADVTAWMAGRSF' A
#
# COMPACT_ATOMS: atom_id res chain seq x y z
N MET A 1 6.82 -21.79 -4.13
CA MET A 1 6.12 -20.81 -3.26
C MET A 1 6.06 -19.51 -4.04
N THR A 2 4.87 -19.07 -4.44
CA THR A 2 4.69 -17.89 -5.31
C THR A 2 4.98 -16.63 -4.52
N ASN A 3 6.16 -16.06 -4.76
CA ASN A 3 6.57 -14.76 -4.24
C ASN A 3 5.73 -13.68 -4.94
N THR A 4 4.56 -13.36 -4.40
CA THR A 4 3.64 -12.39 -5.01
C THR A 4 4.24 -11.00 -4.82
N LYS A 5 4.94 -10.52 -5.86
CA LYS A 5 5.48 -9.17 -5.91
C LYS A 5 4.33 -8.17 -5.87
N ILE A 6 4.38 -7.25 -4.93
CA ILE A 6 3.42 -6.16 -4.85
C ILE A 6 3.70 -5.19 -6.01
N LEU A 7 2.75 -5.09 -6.94
CA LEU A 7 2.81 -4.12 -8.03
C LEU A 7 1.94 -2.91 -7.68
N SER A 8 2.33 -1.74 -8.16
CA SER A 8 1.59 -0.48 -7.96
C SER A 8 0.13 -0.56 -8.40
N LYS A 9 -0.18 -1.37 -9.41
CA LYS A 9 -1.55 -1.66 -9.85
C LYS A 9 -2.37 -2.47 -8.85
N ASP A 10 -1.76 -3.42 -8.13
CA ASP A 10 -2.44 -4.17 -7.07
C ASP A 10 -2.73 -3.25 -5.87
N ILE A 11 -1.78 -2.35 -5.56
CA ILE A 11 -1.97 -1.31 -4.56
C ILE A 11 -3.15 -0.41 -4.96
N HIS A 12 -3.18 0.06 -6.21
CA HIS A 12 -4.23 0.94 -6.73
C HIS A 12 -5.60 0.23 -6.76
N ALA A 13 -5.62 -1.07 -7.05
CA ALA A 13 -6.82 -1.88 -7.00
C ALA A 13 -7.37 -2.01 -5.57
N LYS A 14 -6.50 -2.11 -4.56
CA LYS A 14 -6.91 -2.12 -3.15
C LYS A 14 -7.31 -0.72 -2.63
N TRP A 15 -6.53 0.29 -2.99
CA TRP A 15 -6.71 1.67 -2.58
C TRP A 15 -6.87 2.60 -3.79
N SER A 16 -8.05 2.57 -4.41
CA SER A 16 -8.33 3.34 -5.64
C SER A 16 -8.39 4.85 -5.45
N LYS A 17 -8.27 5.36 -4.21
CA LYS A 17 -8.05 6.79 -3.95
C LYS A 17 -6.58 7.21 -4.04
N LEU A 18 -5.65 6.26 -4.06
CA LEU A 18 -4.23 6.56 -4.17
C LEU A 18 -3.85 6.77 -5.62
N ASN A 19 -2.97 7.72 -5.86
CA ASN A 19 -2.59 8.10 -7.21
C ASN A 19 -1.55 7.11 -7.76
N GLU A 20 -1.75 6.57 -8.96
CA GLU A 20 -0.84 5.58 -9.55
C GLU A 20 0.61 6.08 -9.62
N ALA A 21 0.82 7.38 -9.87
CA ALA A 21 2.12 8.03 -9.89
C ALA A 21 2.89 7.86 -8.55
N ASP A 22 2.21 8.11 -7.43
CA ASP A 22 2.78 7.91 -6.10
C ASP A 22 3.03 6.42 -5.83
N LEU A 23 2.11 5.55 -6.28
CA LEU A 23 2.22 4.11 -6.13
C LEU A 23 3.39 3.49 -6.91
N THR A 24 3.85 4.09 -8.01
CA THR A 24 5.06 3.63 -8.72
C THR A 24 6.33 3.81 -7.89
N HIS A 25 6.33 4.80 -7.01
CA HIS A 25 7.45 5.12 -6.12
C HIS A 25 7.36 4.38 -4.78
N VAL A 26 6.22 3.77 -4.48
CA VAL A 26 6.04 2.94 -3.30
C VAL A 26 6.77 1.62 -3.49
N LYS A 27 7.92 1.51 -2.82
CA LYS A 27 8.75 0.29 -2.76
C LYS A 27 8.88 -0.24 -1.33
N SER A 28 8.12 0.32 -0.40
CA SER A 28 8.23 0.04 1.02
C SER A 28 6.90 0.27 1.72
N HIS A 29 6.71 -0.48 2.80
CA HIS A 29 5.52 -0.43 3.64
C HIS A 29 5.24 0.98 4.17
N ASP A 30 6.26 1.70 4.67
CA ASP A 30 6.10 3.07 5.18
C ASP A 30 5.60 4.07 4.13
N ALA A 31 6.12 3.98 2.89
CA ALA A 31 5.68 4.82 1.77
C ALA A 31 4.20 4.56 1.43
N LEU A 32 3.78 3.28 1.51
CA LEU A 32 2.40 2.91 1.28
C LEU A 32 1.48 3.40 2.40
N SER A 33 1.85 3.18 3.66
CA SER A 33 1.13 3.69 4.83
C SER A 33 0.94 5.20 4.76
N ALA A 34 1.98 5.96 4.39
CA ALA A 34 1.91 7.41 4.25
C ALA A 34 0.89 7.85 3.18
N LEU A 35 0.83 7.14 2.05
CA LEU A 35 -0.16 7.41 1.02
C LEU A 35 -1.57 7.05 1.47
N VAL A 36 -1.77 5.91 2.13
CA VAL A 36 -3.08 5.51 2.67
C VAL A 36 -3.59 6.53 3.69
N VAL A 37 -2.72 6.99 4.61
CA VAL A 37 -3.04 8.10 5.54
C VAL A 37 -3.47 9.35 4.77
N LYS A 38 -2.69 9.77 3.76
CA LYS A 38 -2.94 11.01 3.02
C LYS A 38 -4.19 10.93 2.13
N GLY A 39 -4.41 9.80 1.45
CA GLY A 39 -5.50 9.63 0.49
C GLY A 39 -6.86 9.31 1.13
N TYR A 40 -6.84 8.67 2.30
CA TYR A 40 -8.08 8.34 3.04
C TYR A 40 -8.29 9.18 4.30
N GLY A 41 -7.31 9.99 4.71
CA GLY A 41 -7.36 10.71 5.99
C GLY A 41 -7.40 9.75 7.19
N LEU A 42 -6.81 8.56 7.04
CA LEU A 42 -6.79 7.54 8.08
C LEU A 42 -5.70 7.82 9.10
N ASP A 43 -5.93 7.37 10.33
CA ASP A 43 -4.90 7.40 11.36
C ASP A 43 -3.71 6.52 10.95
N LYS A 44 -2.48 6.92 11.31
CA LYS A 44 -1.27 6.19 10.91
C LYS A 44 -1.35 4.74 11.38
N ALA A 45 -1.86 4.48 12.58
CA ALA A 45 -2.03 3.12 13.09
C ALA A 45 -3.01 2.28 12.26
N LYS A 46 -4.08 2.90 11.74
CA LYS A 46 -5.08 2.23 10.90
C LYS A 46 -4.54 1.94 9.51
N ALA A 47 -3.87 2.91 8.91
CA ALA A 47 -3.21 2.73 7.62
C ALA A 47 -2.15 1.64 7.71
N ASP A 48 -1.30 1.68 8.74
CA ASP A 48 -0.23 0.70 8.95
C ASP A 48 -0.77 -0.71 9.16
N ALA A 49 -1.87 -0.86 9.90
CA ALA A 49 -2.55 -2.15 10.05
C ALA A 49 -3.16 -2.66 8.73
N ASP A 50 -3.80 -1.78 7.93
CA ASP A 50 -4.39 -2.15 6.64
C ASP A 50 -3.31 -2.56 5.64
N VAL A 51 -2.22 -1.78 5.57
CA VAL A 51 -1.06 -2.08 4.72
C VAL A 51 -0.36 -3.35 5.19
N THR A 52 -0.16 -3.55 6.49
CA THR A 52 0.44 -4.77 7.05
C THR A 52 -0.43 -5.99 6.74
N ALA A 53 -1.75 -5.90 6.94
CA ALA A 53 -2.67 -6.98 6.62
C ALA A 53 -2.70 -7.29 5.12
N TRP A 54 -2.55 -6.27 4.28
CA TRP A 54 -2.49 -6.43 2.83
C TRP A 54 -1.14 -6.97 2.35
N MET A 55 -0.04 -6.60 3.01
CA MET A 55 1.30 -7.14 2.77
C MET A 55 1.51 -8.51 3.43
N ALA A 56 0.63 -8.97 4.33
CA ALA A 56 0.72 -10.29 4.93
C ALA A 56 0.60 -11.37 3.84
N GLY A 57 1.73 -11.95 3.45
CA GLY A 57 1.85 -12.93 2.37
C GLY A 57 2.23 -12.35 0.99
N ARG A 58 2.52 -11.04 0.91
CA ARG A 58 3.03 -10.36 -0.29
C ARG A 58 4.34 -9.65 0.04
N SER A 59 5.31 -9.69 -0.87
CA SER A 59 6.60 -9.00 -0.69
C SER A 59 6.78 -7.99 -1.82
N PHE A 60 7.45 -6.86 -1.55
CA PHE A 60 7.87 -5.92 -2.59
C PHE A 60 8.87 -6.56 -3.55
#